data_AF-A0A0Q6T0B9-F1
#
_entry.id   AF-A0A0Q6T0B9-F1
#
_cell.length_a   1.000
_cell.length_b   1.000
_cell.length_c   1.000
_cell.angle_alpha   90.00
_cell.angle_beta   90.00
_cell.angle_gamma   90.00
#
_symmetry.space_group_name_H-M   'P 1'
#
loop_
_entity.id
_entity.type
_entity.pdbx_description
1 polymer ?
#
loop_
_entity_poly.entity_id
_entity_poly.type
_entity_poly.pdbx_seq_one_letter_code
_entity_poly.pdbx_strand_id
1 'polypeptide(L)'
;MQHTVFGPLGMTHSAYTREARLEKYIVPATNEHGLSLTLPALPEPFAAFTPYTSARDYGRFLAALLKDERSLHQIVASPVPVDARLDLSWGIERRQSDVFLWHWGNNPGYRGFAMVSPESGDRFVMFTNNDLGMALARPVGEEVPGGSHQVFRFPLLRDGLDNLICDALDVCP
;
A
#
# COMPACT_ATOMS: atom_id res chain seq x y z
N MET A 1 -7.19 -17.28 4.24
CA MET A 1 -7.43 -15.84 4.54
C MET A 1 -8.60 -15.61 5.48
N GLN A 2 -9.83 -16.04 5.16
CA GLN A 2 -11.00 -15.74 6.01
C GLN A 2 -10.86 -16.27 7.45
N HIS A 3 -10.52 -17.54 7.64
CA HIS A 3 -10.42 -18.14 8.98
C HIS A 3 -9.11 -17.87 9.70
N THR A 4 -8.06 -17.48 8.97
CA THR A 4 -6.70 -17.36 9.49
C THR A 4 -6.26 -15.92 9.72
N VAL A 5 -6.86 -14.96 8.99
CA VAL A 5 -6.48 -13.53 9.06
C VAL A 5 -7.73 -12.67 9.26
N PHE A 6 -8.68 -12.68 8.32
CA PHE A 6 -9.76 -11.68 8.34
C PHE A 6 -10.71 -11.84 9.53
N GLY A 7 -11.17 -13.07 9.79
CA GLY A 7 -12.03 -13.38 10.94
C GLY A 7 -11.35 -13.08 12.27
N PRO A 8 -10.17 -13.66 12.57
CA PRO A 8 -9.44 -13.41 13.82
C PRO A 8 -9.13 -11.93 14.08
N LEU A 9 -8.87 -11.14 13.03
CA LEU A 9 -8.55 -9.71 13.16
C LEU A 9 -9.79 -8.80 13.08
N GLY A 10 -11.00 -9.37 12.94
CA GLY A 10 -12.24 -8.60 12.82
C GLY A 10 -12.32 -7.73 11.56
N MET A 11 -11.64 -8.15 10.48
CA MET A 11 -11.61 -7.46 9.19
C MET A 11 -12.88 -7.76 8.36
N THR A 12 -14.02 -7.26 8.83
CA THR A 12 -15.36 -7.60 8.30
C THR A 12 -15.68 -6.98 6.93
N HIS A 13 -14.86 -6.07 6.43
CA HIS A 13 -14.92 -5.47 5.09
C HIS A 13 -13.76 -5.92 4.21
N SER A 14 -13.16 -7.07 4.53
CA SER A 14 -12.08 -7.66 3.74
C SER A 14 -12.50 -9.00 3.15
N ALA A 15 -12.05 -9.27 1.93
CA ALA A 15 -12.26 -10.54 1.23
C ALA A 15 -11.11 -10.77 0.23
N TYR A 16 -10.89 -12.03 -0.13
CA TYR A 16 -9.81 -12.38 -1.08
C TYR A 16 -10.30 -12.40 -2.54
N THR A 17 -11.61 -12.48 -2.72
CA THR A 17 -12.35 -12.36 -3.98
C THR A 17 -13.56 -11.44 -3.75
N ARG A 18 -14.21 -10.99 -4.83
CA ARG A 18 -15.44 -10.19 -4.71
C ARG A 18 -16.54 -11.03 -4.08
N GLU A 19 -17.23 -10.48 -3.07
CA GLU A 19 -18.31 -11.15 -2.35
C GLU A 19 -19.54 -10.25 -2.29
N ALA A 20 -20.74 -10.83 -2.37
CA ALA A 20 -22.01 -10.10 -2.36
C ALA A 20 -22.16 -9.15 -1.15
N ARG A 21 -21.63 -9.54 0.03
CA ARG A 21 -21.67 -8.71 1.24
C ARG A 21 -20.89 -7.40 1.12
N LEU A 22 -19.91 -7.34 0.21
CA LEU A 22 -19.04 -6.17 0.02
C LEU A 22 -19.58 -5.18 -1.01
N GLU A 23 -20.53 -5.59 -1.86
CA GLU A 23 -20.98 -4.80 -3.02
C GLU A 23 -21.36 -3.35 -2.68
N LYS A 24 -22.10 -3.16 -1.59
CA LYS A 24 -22.54 -1.82 -1.15
C LYS A 24 -21.41 -0.92 -0.61
N TYR A 25 -20.23 -1.47 -0.37
CA TYR A 25 -19.04 -0.77 0.12
C TYR A 25 -17.99 -0.53 -0.96
N ILE A 26 -18.10 -1.19 -2.11
CA ILE A 26 -17.15 -1.04 -3.21
C ILE A 26 -17.37 0.34 -3.84
N VAL A 27 -16.34 1.19 -3.75
CA VAL A 27 -16.32 2.49 -4.41
C VAL A 27 -15.95 2.29 -5.88
N PRO A 28 -16.67 2.86 -6.86
CA PRO A 28 -16.35 2.70 -8.28
C PRO A 28 -14.95 3.20 -8.63
N ALA A 29 -14.18 2.39 -9.37
CA ALA A 29 -12.88 2.79 -9.90
C ALA A 29 -13.04 3.88 -10.96
N THR A 30 -12.08 4.80 -11.06
CA THR A 30 -12.09 5.87 -12.06
C THR A 30 -10.74 6.03 -12.75
N ASN A 31 -10.74 6.40 -14.04
CA ASN A 31 -9.51 6.73 -14.76
C ASN A 31 -8.93 8.10 -14.36
N GLU A 32 -7.84 8.54 -14.99
CA GLU A 32 -7.20 9.81 -14.69
C GLU A 32 -8.11 11.05 -14.87
N HIS A 33 -9.22 10.91 -15.60
CA HIS A 33 -10.21 11.96 -15.84
C HIS A 33 -11.43 11.87 -14.90
N GLY A 34 -11.44 10.93 -13.97
CA GLY A 34 -12.56 10.71 -13.05
C GLY A 34 -13.74 9.95 -13.67
N LEU A 35 -13.58 9.37 -14.87
CA LEU A 35 -14.62 8.56 -15.51
C LEU A 35 -14.64 7.17 -14.90
N SER A 36 -15.84 6.69 -14.55
CA SER A 36 -16.02 5.37 -13.96
C SER A 36 -15.60 4.24 -14.90
N LEU A 37 -14.86 3.28 -14.35
CA LEU A 37 -14.42 2.08 -15.04
C LEU A 37 -15.34 0.90 -14.70
N THR A 38 -15.61 0.06 -15.70
CA THR A 38 -16.26 -1.23 -15.50
C THR A 38 -15.20 -2.31 -15.47
N LEU A 39 -14.92 -2.85 -14.29
CA LEU A 39 -13.89 -3.89 -14.09
C LEU A 39 -14.55 -5.25 -13.89
N PRO A 40 -14.11 -6.31 -14.60
CA PRO A 40 -14.59 -7.65 -14.34
C PRO A 40 -14.15 -8.11 -12.95
N ALA A 41 -15.05 -8.81 -12.24
CA ALA A 41 -14.65 -9.51 -11.04
C ALA A 41 -13.83 -10.75 -11.45
N LEU A 42 -12.62 -10.87 -10.90
CA LEU A 42 -11.83 -12.09 -11.08
C LEU A 42 -12.37 -13.17 -10.13
N PRO A 43 -12.74 -14.35 -10.64
CA PRO A 43 -13.26 -15.44 -9.81
C PRO A 43 -12.15 -16.12 -9.01
N GLU A 44 -10.94 -16.17 -9.57
CA GLU A 44 -9.77 -16.77 -8.96
C GLU A 44 -9.00 -15.75 -8.12
N PRO A 45 -8.61 -16.10 -6.88
CA PRO A 45 -7.89 -15.19 -6.02
C PRO A 45 -6.40 -15.08 -6.39
N PHE A 46 -5.92 -13.84 -6.49
CA PHE A 46 -4.50 -13.51 -6.66
C PHE A 46 -4.08 -12.52 -5.57
N ALA A 47 -3.14 -12.91 -4.72
CA ALA A 47 -2.68 -12.09 -3.59
C ALA A 47 -2.30 -10.67 -3.99
N ALA A 48 -1.69 -10.53 -5.16
CA ALA A 48 -1.19 -9.26 -5.69
C ALA A 48 -2.29 -8.35 -6.27
N PHE A 49 -3.52 -8.84 -6.50
CA PHE A 49 -4.50 -8.10 -7.30
C PHE A 49 -5.95 -8.17 -6.78
N THR A 50 -6.42 -9.30 -6.26
CA THR A 50 -7.85 -9.51 -5.93
C THR A 50 -8.31 -9.21 -4.50
N PRO A 51 -7.46 -8.94 -3.49
CA PRO A 51 -7.97 -8.60 -2.17
C PRO A 51 -8.82 -7.33 -2.19
N TYR A 52 -10.02 -7.41 -1.62
CA TYR A 52 -10.85 -6.27 -1.27
C TYR A 52 -10.64 -5.98 0.22
N THR A 53 -10.50 -4.70 0.57
CA THR A 53 -10.34 -4.27 1.96
C THR A 53 -10.81 -2.82 2.14
N SER A 54 -10.89 -2.37 3.39
CA SER A 54 -11.03 -0.96 3.76
C SER A 54 -9.77 -0.47 4.47
N ALA A 55 -9.57 0.86 4.52
CA ALA A 55 -8.45 1.45 5.28
C ALA A 55 -8.49 1.03 6.76
N ARG A 56 -9.69 0.96 7.36
CA ARG A 56 -9.89 0.50 8.73
C ARG A 56 -9.44 -0.95 8.94
N ASP A 57 -9.82 -1.85 8.03
CA ASP A 57 -9.46 -3.27 8.15
C ASP A 57 -7.98 -3.51 7.91
N TYR A 58 -7.40 -2.83 6.91
CA TYR A 58 -5.96 -2.92 6.67
C TYR A 58 -5.17 -2.33 7.85
N GLY A 59 -5.69 -1.28 8.50
CA GLY A 59 -5.13 -0.76 9.74
C GLY A 59 -5.15 -1.77 10.89
N ARG A 60 -6.20 -2.62 11.00
CA ARG A 60 -6.23 -3.74 11.96
C ARG A 60 -5.18 -4.79 11.63
N PHE A 61 -4.98 -5.09 10.35
CA PHE A 61 -3.91 -5.98 9.90
C PHE A 61 -2.53 -5.45 10.30
N LEU A 62 -2.22 -4.18 10.03
CA LEU A 62 -0.95 -3.57 10.45
C LEU A 62 -0.79 -3.57 11.98
N ALA A 63 -1.86 -3.28 12.73
CA ALA A 63 -1.84 -3.33 14.18
C ALA A 63 -1.56 -4.74 14.74
N ALA A 64 -1.99 -5.79 14.03
CA ALA A 64 -1.71 -7.17 14.39
C ALA A 64 -0.30 -7.59 13.99
N LEU A 65 0.17 -7.18 12.81
CA LEU A 65 1.53 -7.41 12.32
C LEU A 65 2.56 -6.86 13.30
N LEU A 66 2.34 -5.66 13.84
CA LEU A 66 3.19 -5.04 14.86
C LEU A 66 3.35 -5.85 16.16
N LYS A 67 2.44 -6.79 16.42
CA LYS A 67 2.48 -7.66 17.61
C LYS A 67 3.02 -9.06 17.30
N ASP A 68 3.28 -9.37 16.03
CA ASP A 68 3.78 -10.66 15.58
C ASP A 68 5.28 -10.55 15.25
N GLU A 69 6.10 -10.61 16.31
CA GLU A 69 7.56 -10.53 16.21
C GLU A 69 8.12 -11.54 15.21
N ARG A 70 7.56 -12.76 15.15
CA ARG A 70 8.00 -13.80 14.22
C ARG A 70 7.81 -13.35 12.78
N SER A 71 6.63 -12.82 12.44
CA SER A 71 6.35 -12.33 11.09
C SER A 71 7.21 -11.11 10.75
N LEU A 72 7.38 -10.16 11.69
CA LEU A 72 8.28 -9.01 11.50
C LEU A 72 9.71 -9.46 11.22
N HIS A 73 10.24 -10.38 12.01
CA HIS A 73 11.57 -10.97 11.80
C HIS A 73 11.70 -11.62 10.43
N GLN A 74 10.68 -12.35 9.96
CA GLN A 74 10.69 -12.98 8.64
C GLN A 74 10.70 -11.96 7.50
N ILE A 75 9.92 -10.88 7.61
CA ILE A 75 9.89 -9.81 6.61
C ILE A 75 11.27 -9.16 6.46
N VAL A 76 11.96 -8.89 7.58
CA VAL A 76 13.25 -8.18 7.55
C VAL A 76 14.47 -9.08 7.35
N ALA A 77 14.33 -10.42 7.47
CA ALA A 77 15.47 -11.34 7.47
C ALA A 77 16.09 -11.57 6.09
N SER A 78 15.32 -11.47 5.00
CA SER A 78 15.84 -11.71 3.64
C SER A 78 15.22 -10.75 2.61
N PRO A 79 15.44 -9.43 2.77
CA PRO A 79 14.98 -8.47 1.80
C PRO A 79 15.67 -8.65 0.45
N VAL A 80 14.90 -8.59 -0.64
CA VAL A 80 15.45 -8.45 -2.00
C VAL A 80 15.61 -6.95 -2.26
N PRO A 81 16.84 -6.44 -2.49
CA PRO A 81 17.07 -5.04 -2.82
C PRO A 81 16.33 -4.65 -4.10
N VAL A 82 15.63 -3.52 -4.07
CA VAL A 82 14.85 -2.96 -5.19
C VAL A 82 15.54 -1.72 -5.75
N ASP A 83 16.04 -0.85 -4.86
CA ASP A 83 16.92 0.27 -5.21
C ASP A 83 17.95 0.49 -4.11
N ALA A 84 19.19 0.08 -4.37
CA ALA A 84 20.30 0.19 -3.42
C ALA A 84 20.69 1.65 -3.11
N ARG A 85 20.37 2.62 -3.97
CA ARG A 85 20.70 4.04 -3.75
C ARG A 85 19.77 4.70 -2.73
N LEU A 86 18.56 4.18 -2.61
CA LEU A 86 17.52 4.65 -1.69
C LEU A 86 17.40 3.78 -0.42
N ASP A 87 18.28 2.78 -0.29
CA ASP A 87 18.20 1.71 0.72
C ASP A 87 16.81 1.04 0.77
N LEU A 88 16.23 0.83 -0.42
CA LEU A 88 14.93 0.21 -0.60
C LEU A 88 15.09 -1.26 -0.98
N SER A 89 14.41 -2.11 -0.24
CA SER A 89 14.12 -3.49 -0.63
C SER A 89 12.62 -3.66 -0.82
N TRP A 90 12.16 -4.83 -1.25
CA TRP A 90 10.72 -5.06 -1.39
C TRP A 90 10.04 -4.85 -0.03
N GLY A 91 9.37 -3.70 0.10
CA GLY A 91 8.65 -3.25 1.28
C GLY A 91 9.47 -2.85 2.50
N ILE A 92 10.74 -2.46 2.37
CA ILE A 92 11.55 -1.95 3.49
C ILE A 92 12.22 -0.63 3.11
N GLU A 93 12.05 0.39 3.96
CA GLU A 93 12.84 1.61 3.98
C GLU A 93 13.60 1.69 5.30
N ARG A 94 14.91 1.89 5.25
CA ARG A 94 15.74 2.05 6.46
C ARG A 94 16.07 3.52 6.70
N ARG A 95 16.00 3.92 7.97
CA ARG A 95 16.40 5.23 8.49
C ARG A 95 17.41 5.04 9.62
N GLN A 96 18.07 6.13 10.03
CA GLN A 96 19.11 6.07 11.06
C GLN A 96 18.66 5.44 12.39
N SER A 97 17.38 5.60 12.76
CA SER A 97 16.82 5.12 14.03
C SER A 97 15.56 4.28 13.87
N ASP A 98 15.13 3.97 12.64
CA ASP A 98 13.86 3.28 12.41
C ASP A 98 13.86 2.51 11.07
N VAL A 99 12.98 1.52 10.96
CA VAL A 99 12.69 0.78 9.74
C VAL A 99 11.21 0.92 9.44
N PHE A 100 10.89 1.41 8.24
CA PHE A 100 9.51 1.41 7.76
C PHE A 100 9.28 0.20 6.87
N LEU A 101 8.30 -0.61 7.24
CA LEU A 101 7.75 -1.63 6.34
C LEU A 101 6.68 -0.97 5.49
N TRP A 102 6.69 -1.18 4.19
CA TRP A 102 5.75 -0.55 3.27
C TRP A 102 5.26 -1.49 2.19
N HIS A 103 4.11 -1.19 1.61
CA HIS A 103 3.54 -1.93 0.49
C HIS A 103 2.66 -1.00 -0.34
N TRP A 104 2.54 -1.29 -1.64
CA TRP A 104 1.74 -0.49 -2.56
C TRP A 104 0.94 -1.39 -3.52
N GLY A 105 -0.07 -0.82 -4.15
CA GLY A 105 -0.93 -1.52 -5.10
C GLY A 105 -1.37 -0.60 -6.22
N ASN A 106 -1.43 -1.16 -7.43
CA ASN A 106 -1.84 -0.48 -8.64
C ASN A 106 -2.75 -1.41 -9.45
N ASN A 107 -4.05 -1.27 -9.22
CA ASN A 107 -5.08 -1.88 -10.04
C ASN A 107 -5.70 -0.78 -10.91
N PRO A 108 -6.26 -1.11 -12.09
CA PRO A 108 -6.97 -0.13 -12.91
C PRO A 108 -7.99 0.67 -12.08
N GLY A 109 -7.86 2.00 -12.06
CA GLY A 109 -8.72 2.91 -11.31
C GLY A 109 -8.64 2.83 -9.78
N TYR A 110 -7.65 2.15 -9.20
CA TYR A 110 -7.40 2.15 -7.75
C TYR A 110 -5.91 2.31 -7.43
N ARG A 111 -5.59 3.05 -6.36
CA ARG A 111 -4.23 3.08 -5.80
C ARG A 111 -4.28 2.75 -4.32
N GLY A 112 -3.29 1.99 -3.88
CA GLY A 112 -3.14 1.61 -2.47
C GLY A 112 -1.72 1.86 -2.01
N PHE A 113 -1.57 2.42 -0.81
CA PHE A 113 -0.28 2.57 -0.16
C PHE A 113 -0.44 2.32 1.33
N ALA A 114 0.52 1.61 1.92
CA ALA A 114 0.56 1.42 3.35
C ALA A 114 2.00 1.39 3.85
N MET A 115 2.22 1.94 5.04
CA MET A 115 3.50 1.84 5.73
C MET A 115 3.31 1.76 7.24
N VAL A 116 4.29 1.17 7.92
CA VAL A 116 4.29 0.98 9.36
C VAL A 116 5.70 0.98 9.92
N SER A 117 5.90 1.63 11.07
CA SER A 117 7.12 1.55 11.88
C SER A 117 6.93 0.53 13.00
N PRO A 118 7.74 -0.56 13.05
CA PRO A 118 7.79 -1.44 14.21
C PRO A 118 8.27 -0.76 15.50
N GLU A 119 9.12 0.28 15.38
CA GLU A 119 9.71 0.98 16.53
C GLU A 119 8.71 1.93 17.19
N SER A 120 8.10 2.84 16.41
CA SER A 120 7.14 3.82 16.95
C SER A 120 5.72 3.28 17.05
N GLY A 121 5.39 2.26 16.25
CA GLY A 121 4.03 1.76 16.08
C GLY A 121 3.14 2.63 15.19
N ASP A 122 3.70 3.69 14.59
CA ASP A 122 2.97 4.54 13.67
C ASP A 122 2.66 3.81 12.37
N ARG A 123 1.51 4.14 11.79
CA ARG A 123 0.96 3.45 10.62
C ARG A 123 0.18 4.40 9.74
N PHE A 124 0.35 4.23 8.43
CA PHE A 124 -0.38 4.97 7.42
C PHE A 124 -0.95 3.98 6.40
N VAL A 125 -2.22 4.19 6.04
CA VAL A 125 -2.93 3.41 5.02
C VAL A 125 -3.73 4.38 4.17
N MET A 126 -3.55 4.30 2.86
CA MET A 126 -4.25 5.09 1.86
C MET A 126 -4.82 4.17 0.80
N PHE A 127 -6.11 4.34 0.50
CA PHE A 127 -6.77 3.73 -0.65
C PHE A 127 -7.53 4.81 -1.41
N THR A 128 -7.34 4.87 -2.72
CA THR A 128 -8.02 5.82 -3.61
C THR A 128 -8.65 5.06 -4.78
N ASN A 129 -9.70 5.61 -5.36
CA ASN A 129 -10.44 5.05 -6.49
C ASN A 129 -10.17 5.80 -7.80
N ASN A 130 -8.95 6.30 -7.98
CA ASN A 130 -8.54 7.02 -9.18
C ASN A 130 -7.13 6.62 -9.62
N ASP A 131 -6.90 6.57 -10.94
CA ASP A 131 -5.60 6.23 -11.52
C ASP A 131 -4.46 7.21 -11.19
N LEU A 132 -4.76 8.46 -10.82
CA LEU A 132 -3.76 9.44 -10.36
C LEU A 132 -3.63 9.49 -8.83
N GLY A 133 -4.30 8.60 -8.13
CA GLY A 133 -4.41 8.68 -6.67
C GLY A 133 -3.13 8.38 -5.90
N MET A 134 -2.08 7.84 -6.54
CA MET A 134 -0.82 7.55 -5.85
C MET A 134 -0.05 8.83 -5.52
N ALA A 135 -0.26 9.90 -6.30
CA ALA A 135 0.33 11.21 -6.04
C ALA A 135 -0.02 11.78 -4.64
N LEU A 136 -1.09 11.28 -4.00
CA LEU A 136 -1.47 11.67 -2.64
C LEU A 136 -0.64 10.96 -1.55
N ALA A 137 0.08 9.88 -1.87
CA ALA A 137 0.79 9.08 -0.88
C ALA A 137 1.88 9.90 -0.16
N ARG A 138 2.67 10.68 -0.89
CA ARG A 138 3.73 11.52 -0.32
C ARG A 138 3.17 12.64 0.56
N PRO A 139 2.35 13.58 0.07
CA PRO A 139 1.90 14.71 0.88
C PRO A 139 1.13 14.29 2.13
N VAL A 140 0.38 13.19 2.09
CA VAL A 140 -0.31 12.66 3.29
C VAL A 140 0.64 11.85 4.18
N GLY A 141 1.53 11.04 3.59
CA GLY A 141 2.48 10.21 4.32
C GLY A 141 3.56 11.01 5.05
N GLU A 142 3.93 12.18 4.55
CA GLU A 142 4.86 13.10 5.22
C GLU A 142 4.24 13.80 6.42
N GLU A 143 2.90 13.87 6.49
CA GLU A 143 2.16 14.33 7.68
C GLU A 143 1.97 13.20 8.71
N VAL A 144 1.77 11.97 8.24
CA VAL A 144 1.52 10.78 9.08
C VAL A 144 2.17 9.56 8.42
N PRO A 145 3.22 8.93 9.00
CA PRO A 145 3.71 8.97 10.38
C PRO A 145 4.67 10.14 10.70
N GLY A 146 4.88 11.05 9.75
CA GLY A 146 5.65 12.27 9.94
C GLY A 146 7.10 12.17 9.45
N GLY A 147 7.56 13.24 8.80
CA GLY A 147 8.93 13.37 8.30
C GLY A 147 9.10 12.89 6.86
N SER A 148 10.29 13.13 6.30
CA SER A 148 10.60 12.76 4.92
C SER A 148 10.92 11.26 4.81
N HIS A 149 10.28 10.60 3.85
CA HIS A 149 10.43 9.17 3.60
C HIS A 149 11.02 8.89 2.22
N GLN A 150 12.09 8.09 2.18
CA GLN A 150 12.77 7.73 0.93
C GLN A 150 11.90 6.88 0.01
N VAL A 151 10.91 6.15 0.57
CA VAL A 151 9.97 5.35 -0.22
C VAL A 151 9.26 6.17 -1.30
N PHE A 152 8.96 7.46 -1.07
CA PHE A 152 8.29 8.30 -2.06
C PHE A 152 9.19 8.68 -3.24
N ARG A 153 10.49 8.35 -3.17
CA ARG A 153 11.39 8.43 -4.32
C ARG A 153 11.34 7.19 -5.21
N PHE A 154 10.59 6.16 -4.82
CA PHE A 154 10.42 4.94 -5.61
C PHE A 154 9.62 5.25 -6.89
N PRO A 155 10.16 4.95 -8.10
CA PRO A 155 9.52 5.33 -9.36
C PRO A 155 8.09 4.80 -9.54
N LEU A 156 7.78 3.61 -9.01
CA LEU A 156 6.44 3.03 -9.15
C LEU A 156 5.37 3.69 -8.26
N LEU A 157 5.76 4.61 -7.36
CA LEU A 157 4.81 5.44 -6.61
C LEU A 157 4.59 6.81 -7.26
N ARG A 158 5.23 7.07 -8.40
CA ARG A 158 5.08 8.32 -9.13
C ARG A 158 4.12 8.13 -10.30
N ASP A 159 3.26 9.12 -10.47
CA ASP A 159 2.37 9.21 -11.62
C ASP A 159 2.71 10.47 -12.43
N GLY A 160 2.40 10.44 -13.73
CA GLY A 160 2.44 11.63 -14.58
C GLY A 160 3.82 12.29 -14.75
N LEU A 161 3.85 13.62 -14.64
CA LEU A 161 5.01 14.46 -14.96
C LEU A 161 6.20 14.23 -13.99
N ASP A 162 5.93 13.87 -12.74
CA ASP A 162 6.97 13.63 -11.73
C ASP A 162 7.82 12.41 -12.08
N ASN A 163 7.21 11.38 -12.67
CA ASN A 163 7.94 10.20 -13.14
C ASN A 163 8.80 10.55 -14.37
N LEU A 164 8.22 11.29 -15.33
CA LEU A 164 8.91 11.74 -16.54
C LEU A 164 10.11 12.64 -16.24
N ILE A 165 9.99 13.58 -15.30
CA ILE A 165 11.07 14.49 -14.92
C ILE A 165 12.20 13.72 -14.22
N CYS A 166 11.89 12.80 -13.30
CA CYS A 166 12.98 12.05 -12.67
C CYS A 166 13.69 11.11 -13.67
N ASP A 167 12.94 10.42 -14.54
CA ASP A 167 13.55 9.56 -15.56
C ASP A 167 14.44 10.35 -16.55
N ALA A 168 14.03 11.58 -16.90
CA ALA A 168 14.75 12.39 -17.88
C ALA A 168 15.93 13.19 -17.30
N LEU A 169 15.85 13.63 -16.03
CA LEU A 169 16.77 14.62 -15.46
C LEU A 169 17.45 14.17 -14.16
N ASP A 170 17.12 13.00 -13.61
CA ASP A 170 17.53 12.52 -12.27
C ASP A 170 17.18 13.52 -11.14
N VAL A 171 16.23 14.42 -11.41
CA VAL A 171 15.65 15.37 -10.45
C VAL A 171 14.35 14.76 -9.95
N CYS A 172 14.47 14.00 -8.88
CA CYS A 172 13.36 13.37 -8.17
C CYS A 172 12.84 14.32 -7.07
N PRO A 173 11.58 14.82 -7.14
CA PRO A 173 10.99 15.58 -6.04
C PRO A 173 10.72 14.70 -4.81
#